data_AF-B3EDF5-F1
#
_entry.id   AF-B3EDF5-F1
#
_cell.length_a   1.000
_cell.length_b   1.000
_cell.length_c   1.000
_cell.angle_alpha   90.00
_cell.angle_beta   90.00
_cell.angle_gamma   90.00
#
_symmetry.space_group_name_H-M   'P 1'
#
loop_
_entity.id
_entity.type
_entity.pdbx_description
1 polymer ?
#
loop_
_entity_poly.entity_id
_entity_poly.type
_entity_poly.pdbx_seq_one_letter_code
_entity_poly.pdbx_strand_id
1 'polypeptide(L)'
;MLTEPHLFFAEVSLDLSRGEYQAGLNKLQPLEGHYPDSYLINLLFAKALKGLKRHDLALGYLEKCCHLAPANQVAWKELISLQILGTQEHDVDPALRSDPVADELELLSAALQDFQPLKSTESFDPTPLMEQKQPFPDDAVIAVPTETLAKLFTQQGAYKKAIKVYTSLIQLNPDKADHYRSGIDALLELL
;
A
#
# COMPACT_ATOMS: atom_id res chain seq x y z
N MET A 1 -35.44 18.96 -11.02
CA MET A 1 -34.98 17.66 -10.49
C MET A 1 -34.83 16.72 -11.68
N LEU A 2 -33.66 16.11 -11.87
CA LEU A 2 -33.44 15.14 -12.94
C LEU A 2 -34.31 13.91 -12.64
N THR A 3 -35.37 13.72 -13.43
CA THR A 3 -36.35 12.65 -13.25
C THR A 3 -35.73 11.27 -13.49
N GLU A 4 -34.68 11.18 -14.33
CA GLU A 4 -33.91 9.95 -14.59
C GLU A 4 -32.43 10.27 -14.86
N PRO A 5 -31.54 10.25 -13.85
CA PRO A 5 -30.13 10.61 -14.02
C PRO A 5 -29.39 9.69 -14.98
N HIS A 6 -29.70 8.39 -14.99
CA HIS A 6 -29.05 7.41 -15.86
C HIS A 6 -29.32 7.66 -17.34
N LEU A 7 -30.57 7.99 -17.71
CA LEU A 7 -30.96 8.32 -19.08
C LEU A 7 -30.26 9.60 -19.54
N PHE A 8 -30.24 10.61 -18.68
CA PHE A 8 -29.55 11.87 -18.96
C PHE A 8 -28.05 11.67 -19.25
N PHE A 9 -27.34 10.90 -18.42
CA PHE A 9 -25.92 10.62 -18.65
C PHE A 9 -25.68 9.81 -19.93
N ALA A 10 -26.58 8.89 -20.27
CA ALA A 10 -26.50 8.12 -21.50
C ALA A 10 -26.69 9.01 -22.74
N GLU A 11 -27.66 9.91 -22.72
CA GLU A 11 -27.90 10.88 -23.80
C GLU A 11 -26.70 11.80 -24.00
N VAL A 12 -26.19 12.42 -22.93
CA VAL A 12 -25.02 13.31 -23.02
C VAL A 12 -23.80 12.53 -23.53
N SER A 13 -23.57 11.32 -23.04
CA SER A 13 -22.46 10.49 -23.51
C SER A 13 -22.60 10.12 -25.00
N LEU A 14 -23.82 9.89 -25.47
CA LEU A 14 -24.13 9.62 -26.87
C LEU A 14 -23.84 10.85 -27.74
N ASP A 15 -24.31 12.03 -27.34
CA ASP A 15 -24.05 13.28 -28.06
C ASP A 15 -22.54 13.57 -28.18
N LEU A 16 -21.78 13.33 -27.10
CA LEU A 16 -20.32 13.46 -27.10
C LEU A 16 -19.64 12.45 -28.02
N SER A 17 -20.17 11.23 -28.14
CA SER A 17 -19.64 10.21 -29.06
C SER A 17 -19.91 10.53 -30.54
N ARG A 18 -21.02 11.24 -30.82
CA ARG A 18 -21.41 11.68 -32.17
C ARG A 18 -20.69 12.94 -32.63
N GLY A 19 -19.92 13.57 -31.75
CA GLY A 19 -19.24 14.84 -32.02
C GLY A 19 -20.15 16.07 -31.87
N GLU A 20 -21.36 15.91 -31.35
CA GLU A 20 -22.31 16.99 -31.08
C GLU A 20 -21.98 17.68 -29.74
N TYR A 21 -20.73 18.14 -29.59
CA TYR A 21 -20.20 18.65 -28.33
C TYR A 21 -20.95 19.88 -27.80
N GLN A 22 -21.50 20.72 -28.70
CA GLN A 22 -22.31 21.88 -28.32
C GLN A 22 -23.66 21.47 -27.71
N ALA A 23 -24.32 20.46 -28.28
CA ALA A 23 -25.59 19.96 -27.75
C ALA A 23 -25.40 19.33 -26.38
N GLY A 24 -24.34 18.53 -26.21
CA GLY A 24 -23.95 17.97 -24.91
C GLY A 24 -23.67 19.04 -23.86
N LEU A 25 -22.96 20.12 -24.24
CA LEU A 25 -22.65 21.22 -23.32
C LEU A 25 -23.91 21.99 -22.89
N ASN A 26 -24.81 22.29 -23.82
CA ASN A 26 -26.09 22.97 -23.52
C ASN A 26 -26.95 22.16 -22.54
N LYS A 27 -26.95 20.82 -22.65
CA LYS A 27 -27.64 19.94 -21.71
C LYS A 27 -26.99 19.93 -20.32
N LEU A 28 -25.67 20.13 -20.25
CA LEU A 28 -24.91 20.14 -19.00
C LEU A 28 -24.96 21.49 -18.26
N GLN A 29 -25.05 22.63 -18.96
CA GLN A 29 -25.12 23.98 -18.35
C GLN A 29 -26.09 24.12 -17.16
N PRO A 30 -27.35 23.65 -17.21
CA PRO A 30 -28.26 23.81 -16.06
C PRO A 30 -27.80 23.04 -14.81
N LEU A 31 -26.93 22.05 -14.96
CA LEU A 31 -26.46 21.19 -13.86
C LEU A 31 -25.20 21.71 -13.18
N GLU A 32 -24.50 22.67 -13.78
CA GLU A 32 -23.28 23.27 -13.20
C GLU A 32 -23.54 23.88 -11.82
N GLY A 33 -24.68 24.55 -11.65
CA GLY A 33 -25.09 25.14 -10.37
C GLY A 33 -25.72 24.17 -9.37
N HIS A 34 -26.15 22.99 -9.82
CA HIS A 34 -26.87 22.04 -8.96
C HIS A 34 -25.97 20.93 -8.41
N TYR A 35 -24.91 20.57 -9.14
CA TYR A 35 -24.04 19.46 -8.80
C TYR A 35 -22.55 19.75 -9.06
N PRO A 36 -21.95 20.77 -8.40
CA PRO A 36 -20.54 21.08 -8.57
C PRO A 36 -19.61 19.96 -8.07
N ASP A 37 -20.05 19.19 -7.07
CA ASP A 37 -19.25 18.16 -6.41
C ASP A 37 -19.29 16.79 -7.12
N SER A 38 -20.02 16.70 -8.24
CA SER A 38 -20.10 15.45 -9.01
C SER A 38 -18.95 15.33 -10.00
N TYR A 39 -18.04 14.38 -9.74
CA TYR A 39 -16.90 14.14 -10.64
C TYR A 39 -17.34 13.74 -12.06
N LEU A 40 -18.45 13.00 -12.21
CA LEU A 40 -18.95 12.54 -13.51
C LEU A 40 -19.39 13.71 -14.39
N ILE A 41 -20.08 14.69 -13.79
CA ILE A 41 -20.57 15.88 -14.50
C ILE A 41 -19.37 16.72 -14.94
N ASN A 42 -18.42 16.96 -14.05
CA ASN A 42 -17.18 17.67 -14.37
C ASN A 42 -16.37 16.97 -15.49
N LEU A 43 -16.36 15.64 -15.51
CA LEU A 43 -15.68 14.85 -16.54
C LEU A 43 -16.39 14.95 -17.91
N LEU A 44 -17.72 14.97 -17.93
CA LEU A 44 -18.50 15.18 -19.16
C LEU A 44 -18.33 16.62 -19.69
N PHE A 45 -18.28 17.62 -18.82
CA PHE A 45 -17.96 18.99 -19.18
C PHE A 45 -16.57 19.10 -19.81
N ALA A 46 -15.56 18.49 -19.17
CA ALA A 46 -14.20 18.47 -19.69
C ALA A 46 -14.14 17.82 -21.09
N LYS A 47 -14.84 16.70 -21.30
CA LYS A 47 -14.91 16.01 -22.59
C LYS A 47 -15.60 16.85 -23.67
N ALA A 48 -16.70 17.53 -23.33
CA ALA A 48 -17.39 18.44 -24.24
C ALA A 48 -16.50 19.63 -24.65
N LEU A 49 -15.84 20.26 -23.67
CA LEU A 49 -14.94 21.40 -23.89
C LEU A 49 -13.70 21.01 -24.69
N LYS A 50 -13.14 19.82 -24.45
CA LYS A 50 -12.06 19.24 -25.25
C LYS A 50 -12.48 19.08 -26.72
N GLY A 51 -13.68 18.57 -26.97
CA GLY A 51 -14.23 18.45 -28.33
C GLY A 51 -14.44 19.79 -29.03
N LEU A 52 -14.68 20.86 -28.27
CA LEU A 52 -14.82 22.24 -28.77
C LEU A 52 -13.49 23.01 -28.85
N LYS A 53 -12.35 22.34 -28.63
CA LYS A 53 -11.00 22.94 -28.59
C LYS A 53 -10.84 24.06 -27.55
N ARG A 54 -11.65 24.06 -26.49
CA ARG A 54 -11.53 24.99 -25.36
C ARG A 54 -10.68 24.33 -24.27
N HIS A 55 -9.38 24.20 -24.54
CA HIS A 55 -8.45 23.43 -23.71
C HIS A 55 -8.29 24.02 -22.29
N ASP A 56 -8.24 25.34 -22.16
CA ASP A 56 -8.05 26.01 -20.86
C ASP A 56 -9.17 25.70 -19.87
N LEU A 57 -10.43 25.80 -20.33
CA LEU A 57 -11.58 25.49 -19.50
C LEU A 57 -11.66 24.00 -19.19
N ALA A 58 -11.31 23.13 -20.15
CA ALA A 58 -11.29 21.69 -19.95
C ALA A 58 -10.29 21.27 -18.85
N LEU A 59 -9.12 21.90 -18.79
CA LEU A 59 -8.12 21.66 -17.74
C LEU A 59 -8.68 21.97 -16.35
N GLY A 60 -9.29 23.14 -16.16
CA GLY A 60 -9.87 23.52 -14.86
C GLY A 60 -10.96 22.55 -14.37
N TYR A 61 -11.76 21.98 -15.29
CA TYR A 61 -12.73 20.93 -14.93
C TYR A 61 -12.08 19.58 -14.59
N LEU A 62 -10.98 19.21 -15.26
CA LEU A 62 -10.26 17.96 -14.96
C LEU A 62 -9.48 18.04 -13.66
N GLU A 63 -8.88 19.19 -13.33
CA GLU A 63 -8.23 19.41 -12.03
C GLU A 63 -9.24 19.24 -10.89
N LYS A 64 -10.43 19.84 -11.03
CA LYS A 64 -11.55 19.61 -10.11
C LYS A 64 -11.93 18.13 -10.02
N CYS A 65 -11.97 17.41 -11.14
CA CYS A 65 -12.25 15.96 -11.13
C CYS A 65 -11.20 15.18 -10.33
N CYS A 66 -9.92 15.48 -10.53
CA CYS A 66 -8.81 14.81 -9.82
C CYS A 66 -8.83 15.12 -8.32
N HIS A 67 -9.24 16.33 -7.92
CA HIS A 67 -9.42 16.69 -6.51
C HIS A 67 -10.62 15.97 -5.86
N LEU A 68 -11.74 15.88 -6.56
CA LEU A 68 -12.95 15.21 -6.04
C LEU A 68 -12.80 13.68 -5.97
N ALA A 69 -12.11 13.08 -6.93
CA ALA A 69 -11.93 11.63 -7.04
C ALA A 69 -10.48 11.28 -7.41
N PRO A 70 -9.53 11.28 -6.44
CA PRO A 70 -8.11 11.07 -6.72
C PRO A 70 -7.79 9.70 -7.30
N ALA A 71 -8.62 8.68 -7.02
CA ALA A 71 -8.47 7.33 -7.56
C ALA A 71 -8.97 7.18 -9.01
N ASN A 72 -9.58 8.21 -9.60
CA ASN A 72 -10.15 8.14 -10.94
C ASN A 72 -9.06 8.24 -12.03
N GLN A 73 -8.60 7.07 -12.50
CA GLN A 73 -7.59 6.98 -13.55
C GLN A 73 -8.01 7.63 -14.88
N VAL A 74 -9.31 7.74 -15.17
CA VAL A 74 -9.80 8.33 -16.43
C VAL A 74 -9.55 9.84 -16.44
N ALA A 75 -9.83 10.52 -15.33
CA ALA A 75 -9.60 11.96 -15.20
C ALA A 75 -8.10 12.29 -15.36
N TRP A 76 -7.23 11.52 -14.71
CA TRP A 76 -5.78 11.67 -14.84
C TRP A 76 -5.28 11.46 -16.27
N LYS A 77 -5.72 10.39 -16.95
CA LYS A 77 -5.33 10.13 -18.35
C LYS A 77 -5.77 11.26 -19.28
N GLU A 78 -6.99 11.74 -19.13
CA GLU A 78 -7.52 12.84 -19.94
C GLU A 78 -6.77 14.16 -19.67
N LEU A 79 -6.44 14.44 -18.40
CA LEU A 79 -5.66 15.62 -18.00
C LEU A 79 -4.27 15.60 -18.62
N ILE A 80 -3.55 14.49 -18.48
CA ILE A 80 -2.21 14.30 -19.07
C ILE A 80 -2.29 14.45 -20.59
N SER A 81 -3.29 13.85 -21.24
CA SER A 81 -3.46 13.97 -22.70
C SER A 81 -3.62 15.43 -23.15
N LEU A 82 -4.37 16.23 -22.39
CA LEU A 82 -4.59 17.64 -22.69
C LEU A 82 -3.37 18.49 -22.40
N GLN A 83 -2.63 18.20 -21.33
CA GLN A 83 -1.38 18.89 -21.02
C GLN A 83 -0.33 18.64 -22.10
N ILE A 84 -0.21 17.40 -22.60
CA ILE A 84 0.67 17.06 -23.73
C ILE A 84 0.28 17.83 -25.00
N LEU A 85 -1.02 17.95 -25.28
CA LEU A 85 -1.53 18.75 -26.41
C LEU A 85 -1.23 20.24 -26.23
N GLY A 86 -1.42 20.80 -25.03
CA GLY A 86 -1.15 22.22 -24.76
C GLY A 86 0.35 22.56 -24.73
N THR A 87 1.22 21.63 -24.34
CA THR A 87 2.68 21.79 -24.38
C THR A 87 3.26 21.77 -25.80
N GLN A 88 2.47 21.38 -26.81
CA GLN A 88 2.84 21.52 -28.23
C GLN A 88 2.55 22.93 -28.75
N GLU A 89 1.65 23.70 -28.11
CA GLU A 89 1.27 25.06 -28.56
C GLU A 89 2.02 26.18 -27.80
N HIS A 90 2.56 25.89 -26.62
CA HIS A 90 3.42 26.81 -25.88
C HIS A 90 4.90 26.46 -26.12
N ASP A 91 5.53 27.19 -27.05
CA ASP A 91 6.99 27.37 -27.18
C ASP A 91 7.53 28.02 -25.88
N VAL A 92 7.56 27.26 -24.79
CA VAL A 92 8.31 27.62 -23.58
C VAL A 92 9.56 26.77 -23.55
N ASP A 93 10.70 27.44 -23.40
CA ASP A 93 12.03 26.86 -23.42
C ASP A 93 12.10 25.51 -22.67
N PRO A 94 12.64 24.45 -23.29
CA PRO A 94 12.76 23.13 -22.66
C PRO A 94 13.59 23.14 -21.36
N ALA A 95 14.34 24.22 -21.10
CA ALA A 95 15.09 24.42 -19.86
C ALA A 95 14.21 24.73 -18.63
N LEU A 96 12.96 25.17 -18.81
CA LEU A 96 11.99 25.38 -17.72
C LEU A 96 11.12 24.14 -17.43
N ARG A 97 11.32 23.03 -18.18
CA ARG A 97 10.57 21.77 -18.05
C ARG A 97 11.20 20.75 -17.10
N SER A 98 12.30 21.06 -16.42
CA SER A 98 12.83 20.21 -15.35
C SER A 98 11.92 20.35 -14.13
N ASP A 99 10.89 19.52 -14.04
CA ASP A 99 10.21 19.32 -12.78
C ASP A 99 11.23 18.60 -11.87
N PRO A 100 11.72 19.25 -10.80
CA PRO A 100 12.75 18.66 -9.94
C PRO A 100 12.29 17.31 -9.36
N VAL A 101 10.99 17.12 -9.18
CA VAL A 101 10.43 15.86 -8.69
C VAL A 101 10.49 14.78 -9.77
N ALA A 102 10.23 15.13 -11.04
CA ALA A 102 10.32 14.19 -12.14
C ALA A 102 11.77 13.73 -12.35
N ASP A 103 12.72 14.66 -12.28
CA ASP A 103 14.15 14.36 -12.40
C ASP A 103 14.63 13.46 -11.25
N GLU A 104 14.20 13.74 -10.01
CA GLU A 104 14.50 12.90 -8.84
C GLU A 104 13.92 11.48 -8.97
N LEU A 105 12.68 11.36 -9.49
CA LEU A 105 12.03 10.06 -9.70
C LEU A 105 12.72 9.26 -10.81
N GLU A 106 13.17 9.92 -11.88
CA GLU A 106 13.93 9.27 -12.95
C GLU A 106 15.30 8.78 -12.45
N LEU A 107 15.99 9.59 -11.63
CA LEU A 107 17.23 9.18 -10.97
C LEU A 107 17.04 8.00 -10.02
N LEU A 108 15.96 8.01 -9.22
CA LEU A 108 15.63 6.89 -8.35
C LEU A 108 15.31 5.62 -9.15
N SER A 109 14.53 5.75 -10.23
CA SER A 109 14.24 4.66 -11.16
C SER A 109 15.51 4.03 -11.71
N ALA A 110 16.44 4.87 -12.19
CA ALA A 110 17.73 4.42 -12.71
C ALA A 110 18.57 3.72 -11.62
N ALA A 111 18.60 4.27 -10.40
CA ALA A 111 19.34 3.69 -9.27
C ALA A 111 18.76 2.33 -8.82
N LEU A 112 17.45 2.12 -8.96
CA LEU A 112 16.77 0.89 -8.58
C LEU A 112 16.74 -0.17 -9.68
N GLN A 113 17.12 0.16 -10.93
CA GLN A 113 17.06 -0.76 -12.06
C GLN A 113 17.90 -2.03 -11.84
N ASP A 114 19.06 -1.89 -11.21
CA ASP A 114 19.99 -3.00 -10.91
C ASP A 114 19.93 -3.44 -9.44
N PHE A 115 18.99 -2.91 -8.65
CA PHE A 115 18.87 -3.25 -7.24
C PHE A 115 18.38 -4.69 -7.08
N GLN A 116 19.27 -5.57 -6.63
CA GLN A 116 18.90 -6.90 -6.16
C GLN A 116 18.70 -6.86 -4.65
N PRO A 117 17.51 -7.20 -4.13
CA PRO A 117 17.34 -7.31 -2.69
C PRO A 117 18.32 -8.36 -2.15
N LEU A 118 18.94 -8.04 -1.00
CA LEU A 118 19.70 -9.01 -0.24
C LEU A 118 18.77 -10.21 -0.01
N LYS A 119 19.17 -11.39 -0.50
CA LYS A 119 18.49 -12.64 -0.17
C LYS A 119 18.65 -12.81 1.34
N SER A 120 17.64 -12.43 2.11
CA SER A 120 17.59 -12.76 3.52
C SER A 120 17.71 -14.27 3.64
N THR A 121 18.62 -14.73 4.49
CA THR A 121 18.68 -16.15 4.89
C THR A 121 17.43 -16.57 5.66
N GLU A 122 16.63 -15.60 6.09
CA GLU A 122 15.27 -15.80 6.54
C GLU A 122 14.38 -15.97 5.31
N SER A 123 14.31 -17.20 4.83
CA SER A 123 13.29 -17.62 3.90
C SER A 123 11.94 -17.60 4.63
N PHE A 124 10.93 -16.96 4.05
CA PHE A 124 9.54 -17.13 4.45
C PHE A 124 8.99 -18.52 4.04
N ASP A 125 9.83 -19.39 3.51
CA ASP A 125 9.47 -20.78 3.28
C ASP A 125 9.07 -21.42 4.61
N PRO A 126 7.96 -22.18 4.65
CA PRO A 126 7.62 -22.96 5.82
C PRO A 126 8.80 -23.88 6.11
N THR A 127 9.34 -23.79 7.33
CA THR A 127 10.44 -24.63 7.81
C THR A 127 10.13 -26.08 7.40
N PRO A 128 10.97 -26.76 6.62
CA PRO A 128 10.63 -28.07 6.09
C PRO A 128 10.28 -29.03 7.23
N LEU A 129 9.32 -29.94 7.01
CA LEU A 129 8.85 -30.90 8.05
C LEU A 129 9.99 -31.69 8.71
N MET A 130 11.10 -31.85 8.00
CA MET A 130 12.33 -32.50 8.49
C MET A 130 13.04 -31.70 9.60
N GLU A 131 13.00 -30.37 9.53
CA GLU A 131 13.56 -29.44 10.51
C GLU A 131 12.59 -29.16 11.66
N GLN A 132 11.27 -29.14 11.40
CA GLN A 132 10.24 -28.91 12.41
C GLN A 132 10.19 -29.98 13.51
N LYS A 133 10.76 -31.17 13.26
CA LYS A 133 10.69 -32.33 14.16
C LYS A 133 11.99 -32.68 14.85
N GLN A 134 13.10 -32.01 14.56
CA GLN A 134 14.33 -32.29 15.30
C GLN A 134 14.16 -31.77 16.73
N PRO A 135 14.14 -32.64 17.75
CA PRO A 135 14.27 -32.18 19.12
C PRO A 135 15.60 -31.43 19.19
N PHE A 136 15.59 -30.19 19.71
CA PHE A 136 16.84 -29.47 19.94
C PHE A 136 17.85 -30.38 20.64
N PRO A 137 19.11 -30.44 20.19
CA PRO A 137 20.10 -31.30 20.84
C PRO A 137 20.18 -30.95 22.32
N ASP A 138 20.29 -31.97 23.18
CA ASP A 138 20.23 -31.81 24.65
C ASP A 138 21.37 -30.94 25.21
N ASP A 139 22.40 -30.70 24.41
CA ASP A 139 23.58 -29.90 24.72
C ASP A 139 23.56 -28.49 24.09
N ALA A 140 22.44 -28.09 23.47
CA ALA A 140 22.29 -26.72 22.99
C ALA A 140 22.33 -25.73 24.17
N VAL A 141 23.24 -24.75 24.09
CA VAL A 141 23.29 -23.63 25.02
C VAL A 141 22.09 -22.71 24.76
N ILE A 142 21.23 -22.57 25.77
CA ILE A 142 20.04 -21.74 25.68
C ILE A 142 20.46 -20.28 25.91
N ALA A 143 20.42 -19.48 24.85
CA ALA A 143 20.94 -18.11 24.83
C ALA A 143 20.24 -17.17 25.85
N VAL A 144 18.96 -17.41 26.17
CA VAL A 144 18.22 -16.63 27.18
C VAL A 144 17.37 -17.57 28.03
N PRO A 145 17.84 -17.99 29.22
CA PRO A 145 17.04 -18.82 30.11
C PRO A 145 15.90 -18.00 30.70
N THR A 146 14.65 -18.44 30.48
CA THR A 146 13.44 -17.81 31.02
C THR A 146 12.59 -18.81 31.80
N GLU A 147 11.81 -18.34 32.77
CA GLU A 147 10.91 -19.19 33.56
C GLU A 147 9.89 -19.94 32.68
N THR A 148 9.36 -19.24 31.67
CA THR A 148 8.40 -19.81 30.71
C THR A 148 9.01 -20.96 29.92
N LEU A 149 10.28 -20.82 29.51
CA LEU A 149 10.98 -21.87 28.78
C LEU A 149 11.20 -23.12 29.65
N ALA A 150 11.55 -22.94 30.93
CA ALA A 150 11.68 -24.06 31.86
C ALA A 150 10.35 -24.82 31.99
N LYS A 151 9.23 -24.10 32.16
CA LYS A 151 7.88 -24.70 32.22
C LYS A 151 7.51 -25.43 30.93
N LEU A 152 7.82 -24.87 29.77
CA LEU A 152 7.56 -25.54 28.49
C LEU A 152 8.33 -26.87 28.39
N PHE A 153 9.60 -26.92 28.82
CA PHE A 153 10.35 -28.18 28.86
C PHE A 153 9.77 -29.20 29.84
N THR A 154 9.23 -28.76 30.98
CA THR A 154 8.53 -29.68 31.91
C THR A 154 7.27 -30.28 31.29
N GLN A 155 6.48 -29.49 30.56
CA GLN A 155 5.27 -29.95 29.88
C GLN A 155 5.57 -30.90 28.72
N GLN A 156 6.71 -30.72 28.07
CA GLN A 156 7.19 -31.58 26.99
C GLN A 156 7.85 -32.88 27.50
N GLY A 157 7.96 -33.08 28.81
CA GLY A 157 8.65 -34.24 29.41
C GLY A 157 10.18 -34.19 29.31
N ALA A 158 10.75 -33.06 28.89
CA ALA A 158 12.19 -32.87 28.74
C ALA A 158 12.84 -32.40 30.06
N TYR A 159 12.73 -33.21 31.11
CA TYR A 159 13.11 -32.84 32.49
C TYR A 159 14.59 -32.43 32.63
N LYS A 160 15.50 -33.12 31.94
CA LYS A 160 16.94 -32.78 31.94
C LYS A 160 17.21 -31.36 31.43
N LYS A 161 16.43 -30.88 30.45
CA LYS A 161 16.53 -29.51 29.91
C LYS A 161 15.95 -28.49 30.87
N ALA A 162 14.78 -28.79 31.45
CA ALA A 162 14.16 -27.94 32.46
C ALA A 162 15.10 -27.69 33.64
N ILE A 163 15.80 -28.73 34.12
CA ILE A 163 16.80 -28.61 35.19
C ILE A 163 17.94 -27.68 34.77
N LYS A 164 18.52 -27.86 33.57
CA LYS A 164 19.58 -26.96 33.05
C LYS A 164 19.11 -25.49 33.00
N VAL A 165 17.88 -25.23 32.54
CA VAL A 165 17.33 -23.86 32.50
C VAL A 165 17.14 -23.29 33.91
N TYR A 166 16.59 -24.06 34.85
CA TYR A 166 16.46 -23.62 36.23
C TYR A 166 17.81 -23.36 36.89
N THR A 167 18.84 -24.17 36.60
CA THR A 167 20.20 -23.91 37.11
C THR A 167 20.78 -22.61 36.57
N SER A 168 20.56 -22.29 35.30
CA SER A 168 20.98 -21.00 34.73
C SER A 168 20.17 -19.82 35.31
N LEU A 169 18.88 -20.01 35.57
CA LEU A 169 18.03 -18.99 36.21
C LEU A 169 18.46 -18.68 37.65
N ILE A 170 18.94 -19.67 38.40
CA ILE A 170 19.51 -19.47 39.75
C ILE A 170 20.76 -18.59 39.69
N GLN A 171 21.62 -18.79 38.68
CA GLN A 171 22.83 -17.99 38.52
C GLN A 171 22.53 -16.53 38.15
N LEU A 172 21.47 -16.29 37.39
CA LEU A 172 21.08 -14.95 36.96
C LEU A 172 20.24 -14.21 38.01
N ASN A 173 19.38 -14.91 38.74
CA ASN A 173 18.43 -14.33 39.70
C ASN A 173 18.51 -15.04 41.06
N PRO A 174 19.47 -14.66 41.93
CA PRO A 174 19.65 -15.31 43.24
C PRO A 174 18.44 -15.11 44.17
N ASP A 175 17.69 -14.03 44.05
CA ASP A 175 16.53 -13.72 44.92
C ASP A 175 15.37 -14.72 44.76
N LYS A 176 15.28 -15.39 43.60
CA LYS A 176 14.27 -16.42 43.29
C LYS A 176 14.85 -17.84 43.33
N ALA A 177 16.07 -18.01 43.83
CA ALA A 177 16.76 -19.29 43.78
C ALA A 177 15.99 -20.42 44.47
N ASP A 178 15.32 -20.15 45.58
CA ASP A 178 14.57 -21.17 46.34
C ASP A 178 13.35 -21.70 45.55
N HIS A 179 12.69 -20.84 44.79
CA HIS A 179 11.60 -21.23 43.89
C HIS A 179 12.11 -22.15 42.77
N TYR A 180 13.27 -21.85 42.18
CA TYR A 180 13.86 -22.69 41.14
C TYR A 180 14.43 -24.01 41.68
N ARG A 181 14.98 -24.02 42.89
CA ARG A 181 15.43 -25.25 43.57
C ARG A 181 14.27 -26.20 43.81
N SER A 182 13.17 -25.69 44.36
CA SER A 182 11.94 -26.47 44.56
C SER A 182 11.41 -27.05 43.24
N GLY A 183 11.52 -26.28 42.15
CA GLY A 183 11.19 -26.74 40.81
C GLY A 183 12.12 -27.83 40.28
N ILE A 184 13.42 -27.76 40.58
CA ILE A 184 14.40 -28.81 40.23
C ILE A 184 14.13 -30.09 41.02
N ASP A 185 13.87 -29.99 42.32
CA ASP A 185 13.60 -31.14 43.19
C ASP A 185 12.34 -31.89 42.74
N ALA A 186 11.25 -31.16 42.44
CA ALA A 186 10.02 -31.75 41.89
C ALA A 186 10.24 -32.46 40.55
N LEU A 187 11.19 -31.98 39.73
CA LEU A 187 11.55 -32.62 38.46
C LEU A 187 12.46 -33.82 38.60
N LEU A 188 13.29 -33.86 39.65
CA LEU A 188 14.11 -35.01 39.99
C LEU A 188 13.25 -36.17 40.52
N GLU A 189 12.14 -35.89 41.20
CA GLU A 189 11.17 -36.91 41.64
C GLU A 189 10.37 -37.52 40.49
N LEU A 190 10.23 -36.81 39.36
CA LEU A 190 9.48 -37.23 38.17
C LEU A 190 10.34 -37.96 37.12
N LEU A 191 11.66 -38.08 37.37
CA LEU A 191 12.67 -38.63 36.47
C LEU A 191 12.95 -40.10 36.77
#